data_AF-A0A7S3AHD9-F1
#
_entry.id   AF-A0A7S3AHD9-F1
#
_cell.length_a   1.000
_cell.length_b   1.000
_cell.length_c   1.000
_cell.angle_alpha   90.00
_cell.angle_beta   90.00
_cell.angle_gamma   90.00
#
_symmetry.space_group_name_H-M   'P 1'
#
loop_
_entity.id
_entity.type
_entity.pdbx_description
1 polymer ?
#
loop_
_entity_poly.entity_id
_entity_poly.type
_entity_poly.pdbx_seq_one_letter_code
_entity_poly.pdbx_strand_id
1 'polypeptide(L)'
;CYRAARPPNPPPPPSASPFSPPPPIARDVREAVERLNERFRKDPWMEGGWDMLGRAGLMVHVFDGYENHEALWEAREPDISSSLVFAAQHAPSEWMSDTCWGTKEDERACHHPMFTDTNAGDAFAGAGLILRPGSTPLKCGKAGDSGGHCSSFCPSLPPNEDVTFDTVNMWDHPGDGCGQSWKPKDIGPYLKRLAKWQVRKNRLEHNEFIVGRDGWNGHLPRLVDAFFIRRGFDAAATREQHEKFLQKYDLREADVPFVELDIAEWHNPLRPI
;
A
#
# COMPACT_ATOMS: atom_id res chain seq x y z
N CYS A 1 -41.73 -7.31 45.29
CA CYS A 1 -40.90 -7.66 44.13
C CYS A 1 -40.91 -6.51 43.12
N TYR A 2 -39.96 -5.58 43.20
CA TYR A 2 -39.81 -4.53 42.19
C TYR A 2 -39.12 -5.13 40.96
N ARG A 3 -39.83 -5.18 39.83
CA ARG A 3 -39.22 -5.50 38.53
C ARG A 3 -38.36 -4.32 38.11
N ALA A 4 -37.04 -4.49 38.14
CA ALA A 4 -36.11 -3.54 37.55
C ALA A 4 -36.41 -3.42 36.05
N ALA A 5 -36.62 -2.18 35.58
CA ALA A 5 -36.79 -1.89 34.17
C ALA A 5 -35.49 -2.26 33.42
N ARG A 6 -35.63 -2.92 32.27
CA ARG A 6 -34.47 -3.21 31.41
C ARG A 6 -33.85 -1.89 30.95
N PRO A 7 -32.51 -1.76 30.97
CA PRO A 7 -31.85 -0.61 30.37
C PRO A 7 -32.22 -0.51 28.89
N PRO A 8 -32.38 0.71 28.35
CA PRO A 8 -32.67 0.89 26.93
C PRO A 8 -31.57 0.26 26.08
N ASN A 9 -31.96 -0.36 24.96
CA ASN A 9 -31.00 -0.88 23.99
C ASN A 9 -30.08 0.28 23.54
N PRO A 10 -28.76 0.05 23.45
CA PRO A 10 -27.87 1.05 22.87
C PRO A 10 -28.31 1.34 21.43
N PRO A 11 -28.15 2.59 20.96
CA PRO A 11 -28.46 2.92 19.58
C PRO A 11 -27.63 2.04 18.64
N PRO A 12 -28.18 1.66 17.46
CA PRO A 12 -27.40 0.94 16.47
C PRO A 12 -26.15 1.75 16.11
N PRO A 13 -25.00 1.08 15.85
CA PRO A 13 -23.80 1.79 15.42
C PRO A 13 -24.11 2.63 14.17
N PRO A 14 -23.53 3.83 14.04
CA PRO A 14 -23.72 4.65 12.85
C PRO A 14 -23.38 3.82 11.62
N SER A 15 -24.28 3.83 10.64
CA SER A 15 -24.07 3.14 9.37
C SER A 15 -22.78 3.68 8.77
N ALA A 16 -21.76 2.83 8.65
CA ALA A 16 -20.60 3.17 7.85
C ALA A 16 -21.14 3.42 6.43
N SER A 17 -21.11 4.67 5.97
CA SER A 17 -20.90 4.95 4.55
C SER A 17 -19.39 5.17 4.43
N PRO A 18 -18.57 4.10 4.28
CA PRO A 18 -17.12 4.23 4.46
C PRO A 18 -16.42 4.54 3.14
N PHE A 19 -17.14 4.62 2.03
CA PHE A 19 -16.53 4.74 0.72
C PHE A 19 -16.72 6.16 0.20
N SER A 20 -15.59 6.84 0.00
CA SER A 20 -15.57 8.05 -0.83
C SER A 20 -16.23 7.73 -2.18
N PRO A 21 -16.99 8.66 -2.77
CA PRO A 21 -17.53 8.48 -4.10
C PRO A 21 -16.39 8.12 -5.07
N PRO A 22 -16.64 7.24 -6.06
CA PRO A 22 -15.62 6.86 -7.02
C PRO A 22 -15.06 8.11 -7.70
N PRO A 23 -13.75 8.13 -8.01
CA PRO A 23 -13.16 9.25 -8.72
C PRO A 23 -13.90 9.47 -10.06
N PRO A 24 -13.90 10.70 -10.59
CA PRO A 24 -14.43 10.96 -11.92
C PRO A 24 -13.81 10.02 -12.95
N ILE A 25 -14.65 9.46 -13.83
CA ILE A 25 -14.21 8.61 -14.93
C ILE A 25 -13.19 9.39 -15.77
N ALA A 26 -12.02 8.81 -16.02
CA ALA A 26 -11.01 9.42 -16.89
C ALA A 26 -11.51 9.43 -18.33
N ARG A 27 -11.17 10.50 -19.06
CA ARG A 27 -11.45 10.58 -20.50
C ARG A 27 -10.50 9.68 -21.28
N ASP A 28 -9.25 9.63 -20.86
CA ASP A 28 -8.20 8.83 -21.47
C ASP A 28 -7.16 8.34 -20.42
N VAL A 29 -6.26 7.46 -20.87
CA VAL A 29 -5.19 6.88 -20.05
C VAL A 29 -4.26 7.95 -19.49
N ARG A 30 -3.95 9.00 -20.24
CA ARG A 30 -3.02 10.06 -19.80
C ARG A 30 -3.60 10.83 -18.62
N GLU A 31 -4.89 11.16 -18.69
CA GLU A 31 -5.61 11.80 -17.58
C GLU A 31 -5.62 10.89 -16.34
N ALA A 32 -5.89 9.59 -16.52
CA ALA A 32 -5.86 8.63 -15.41
C ALA A 32 -4.49 8.58 -14.73
N VAL A 33 -3.41 8.47 -15.50
CA VAL A 33 -2.03 8.43 -14.99
C VAL A 33 -1.65 9.75 -14.32
N GLU A 34 -2.03 10.90 -14.88
CA GLU A 34 -1.73 12.20 -14.27
C GLU A 34 -2.38 12.35 -12.89
N ARG A 35 -3.62 11.87 -12.71
CA ARG A 35 -4.28 11.87 -11.40
C ARG A 35 -3.56 11.00 -10.37
N LEU A 36 -3.00 9.86 -10.80
CA LEU A 36 -2.22 9.00 -9.92
C LEU A 36 -0.88 9.64 -9.55
N ASN A 37 -0.18 10.28 -10.50
CA ASN A 37 1.02 11.06 -10.22
C ASN A 37 0.72 12.26 -9.30
N GLU A 38 -0.41 12.95 -9.50
CA GLU A 38 -0.86 14.02 -8.60
C GLU A 38 -1.11 13.50 -7.19
N ARG A 39 -1.74 12.33 -7.06
CA ARG A 39 -1.93 11.66 -5.77
C ARG A 39 -0.61 11.32 -5.10
N PHE A 40 0.36 10.80 -5.86
CA PHE A 40 1.69 10.48 -5.34
C PHE A 40 2.42 11.69 -4.75
N ARG A 41 2.31 12.85 -5.41
CA ARG A 41 2.93 14.11 -4.98
C ARG A 41 2.29 14.71 -3.73
N LYS A 42 1.06 14.33 -3.40
CA LYS A 42 0.37 14.83 -2.20
C LYS A 42 0.92 14.16 -0.96
N ASP A 43 1.22 14.97 0.04
CA ASP A 43 1.72 14.51 1.32
C ASP A 43 0.56 13.99 2.20
N PRO A 44 0.65 12.78 2.79
CA PRO A 44 -0.33 12.28 3.76
C PRO A 44 -0.42 13.09 5.07
N TRP A 45 0.45 14.08 5.33
CA TRP A 45 0.42 14.90 6.56
C TRP A 45 -0.54 16.10 6.54
N MET A 46 -1.09 16.46 5.37
CA MET A 46 -2.04 17.57 5.28
C MET A 46 -3.30 17.23 6.09
N GLU A 47 -3.84 18.19 6.85
CA GLU A 47 -4.96 18.02 7.80
C GLU A 47 -6.10 17.12 7.23
N GLY A 48 -6.42 15.97 7.87
CA GLY A 48 -7.59 15.18 7.41
C GLY A 48 -7.80 13.71 7.84
N GLY A 49 -6.94 13.05 8.62
CA GLY A 49 -7.22 11.68 9.09
C GLY A 49 -7.28 10.61 7.97
N TRP A 50 -8.11 9.57 8.14
CA TRP A 50 -8.17 8.39 7.24
C TRP A 50 -8.46 8.72 5.76
N ASP A 51 -9.30 9.73 5.50
CA ASP A 51 -9.69 10.13 4.14
C ASP A 51 -8.50 10.64 3.30
N MET A 52 -7.40 11.02 3.96
CA MET A 52 -6.19 11.49 3.29
C MET A 52 -5.46 10.39 2.53
N LEU A 53 -5.59 9.14 2.95
CA LEU A 53 -4.92 8.02 2.26
C LEU A 53 -5.41 7.82 0.85
N GLY A 54 -6.71 7.99 0.63
CA GLY A 54 -7.28 7.92 -0.71
C GLY A 54 -6.72 9.00 -1.64
N ARG A 55 -6.02 9.99 -1.08
CA ARG A 55 -5.60 11.22 -1.75
C ARG A 55 -4.09 11.47 -1.70
N ALA A 56 -3.33 10.63 -1.00
CA ALA A 56 -1.89 10.78 -0.84
C ALA A 56 -1.19 9.43 -1.06
N GLY A 57 -0.24 9.41 -2.00
CA GLY A 57 0.54 8.22 -2.32
C GLY A 57 -0.10 7.22 -3.29
N LEU A 58 0.58 6.09 -3.44
CA LEU A 58 0.21 4.94 -4.25
C LEU A 58 0.25 3.72 -3.33
N MET A 59 -0.90 3.08 -3.12
CA MET A 59 -0.95 1.80 -2.43
C MET A 59 -0.69 0.71 -3.46
N VAL A 60 0.44 0.02 -3.37
CA VAL A 60 0.90 -0.97 -4.33
C VAL A 60 0.84 -2.36 -3.71
N HIS A 61 0.36 -3.33 -4.47
CA HIS A 61 0.51 -4.74 -4.19
C HIS A 61 1.34 -5.33 -5.31
N VAL A 62 2.45 -5.97 -4.98
CA VAL A 62 3.32 -6.67 -5.93
C VAL A 62 2.84 -8.11 -6.03
N PHE A 63 2.77 -8.65 -7.24
CA PHE A 63 2.47 -10.07 -7.41
C PHE A 63 3.61 -10.92 -6.88
N ASP A 64 3.36 -11.63 -5.79
CA ASP A 64 4.36 -12.38 -5.03
C ASP A 64 4.02 -13.87 -4.90
N GLY A 65 2.95 -14.32 -5.56
CA GLY A 65 2.56 -15.72 -5.68
C GLY A 65 1.50 -16.16 -4.68
N TYR A 66 1.05 -15.28 -3.79
CA TYR A 66 -0.06 -15.52 -2.85
C TYR A 66 -1.45 -15.35 -3.50
N GLU A 67 -1.47 -14.92 -4.76
CA GLU A 67 -2.68 -14.71 -5.56
C GLU A 67 -3.11 -15.98 -6.30
N ASN A 68 -4.25 -15.91 -6.99
CA ASN A 68 -4.64 -16.94 -7.93
C ASN A 68 -3.77 -16.86 -9.19
N HIS A 69 -2.97 -17.90 -9.48
CA HIS A 69 -2.04 -17.90 -10.61
C HIS A 69 -2.72 -17.81 -12.00
N GLU A 70 -4.02 -18.14 -12.08
CA GLU A 70 -4.80 -17.97 -13.31
C GLU A 70 -5.34 -16.54 -13.48
N ALA A 71 -5.48 -15.81 -12.37
CA ALA A 71 -6.05 -14.48 -12.29
C ALA A 71 -5.38 -13.72 -11.14
N LEU A 72 -4.17 -13.17 -11.37
CA LEU A 72 -3.31 -12.64 -10.31
C LEU A 72 -3.93 -11.47 -9.52
N TRP A 73 -5.00 -10.86 -10.03
CA TRP A 73 -5.75 -9.86 -9.29
C TRP A 73 -6.76 -10.45 -8.28
N GLU A 74 -6.88 -11.77 -8.17
CA GLU A 74 -7.75 -12.44 -7.20
C GLU A 74 -6.95 -12.99 -6.02
N ALA A 75 -7.40 -12.67 -4.81
CA ALA A 75 -6.80 -13.19 -3.59
C ALA A 75 -7.15 -14.68 -3.41
N ARG A 76 -6.12 -15.53 -3.31
CA ARG A 76 -6.26 -16.96 -3.01
C ARG A 76 -6.10 -17.22 -1.50
N GLU A 77 -5.03 -16.69 -0.93
CA GLU A 77 -4.71 -16.76 0.49
C GLU A 77 -5.64 -15.87 1.34
N PRO A 78 -5.75 -16.10 2.66
CA PRO A 78 -6.79 -15.46 3.47
C PRO A 78 -6.67 -13.94 3.55
N ASP A 79 -5.49 -13.39 3.28
CA ASP A 79 -5.15 -11.96 3.35
C ASP A 79 -4.08 -11.61 2.32
N ILE A 80 -4.10 -10.37 1.83
CA ILE A 80 -3.15 -9.84 0.84
C ILE A 80 -2.35 -8.70 1.45
N SER A 81 -1.05 -8.70 1.17
CA SER A 81 -0.13 -7.65 1.58
C SER A 81 -0.02 -6.54 0.53
N SER A 82 0.24 -5.32 0.98
CA SER A 82 0.43 -4.16 0.12
C SER A 82 1.25 -3.10 0.85
N SER A 83 1.79 -2.13 0.11
CA SER A 83 2.58 -1.02 0.64
C SER A 83 2.02 0.30 0.20
N LEU A 84 2.13 1.34 1.02
CA LEU A 84 1.86 2.71 0.62
C LEU A 84 3.18 3.42 0.33
N VAL A 85 3.32 3.93 -0.90
CA VAL A 85 4.46 4.71 -1.36
C VAL A 85 4.04 6.15 -1.60
N PHE A 86 4.77 7.14 -1.11
CA PHE A 86 4.42 8.57 -1.28
C PHE A 86 5.65 9.46 -1.33
N ALA A 87 5.52 10.62 -1.99
CA ALA A 87 6.66 11.51 -2.25
C ALA A 87 7.39 11.98 -0.98
N ALA A 88 6.68 12.17 0.14
CA ALA A 88 7.30 12.60 1.40
C ALA A 88 8.15 11.51 2.09
N GLN A 89 8.18 10.27 1.58
CA GLN A 89 9.17 9.25 1.99
C GLN A 89 10.55 9.48 1.37
N HIS A 90 10.64 10.31 0.34
CA HIS A 90 11.91 10.66 -0.29
C HIS A 90 12.81 11.38 0.73
N ALA A 91 13.93 10.75 1.07
CA ALA A 91 15.07 11.47 1.63
C ALA A 91 15.68 12.32 0.49
N PRO A 92 15.93 13.63 0.69
CA PRO A 92 16.53 14.46 -0.36
C PRO A 92 17.78 13.80 -0.93
N SER A 93 17.92 13.78 -2.26
CA SER A 93 19.02 13.13 -3.00
C SER A 93 20.42 13.56 -2.54
N GLU A 94 20.55 14.74 -1.93
CA GLU A 94 21.79 15.22 -1.30
C GLU A 94 22.27 14.35 -0.12
N TRP A 95 21.42 13.44 0.38
CA TRP A 95 21.70 12.57 1.53
C TRP A 95 22.05 11.14 1.09
N MET A 96 21.73 10.77 -0.15
CA MET A 96 21.99 9.42 -0.68
C MET A 96 23.32 9.31 -1.44
N SER A 97 24.00 10.43 -1.75
CA SER A 97 25.19 10.41 -2.62
C SER A 97 26.48 9.93 -1.95
N ASP A 98 26.61 10.06 -0.62
CA ASP A 98 27.93 9.89 0.02
C ASP A 98 28.05 8.66 0.93
N THR A 99 26.94 8.01 1.32
CA THR A 99 26.97 6.82 2.19
C THR A 99 26.42 5.54 1.57
N CYS A 100 25.81 5.59 0.37
CA CYS A 100 25.31 4.40 -0.33
C CYS A 100 26.38 3.66 -1.16
N TRP A 101 27.63 4.16 -1.18
CA TRP A 101 28.76 3.52 -1.88
C TRP A 101 29.64 2.66 -0.96
N GLY A 102 29.06 2.16 0.13
CA GLY A 102 29.68 1.12 0.92
C GLY A 102 29.70 -0.22 0.16
N THR A 103 30.13 -1.28 0.84
CA THR A 103 30.25 -2.65 0.32
C THR A 103 29.01 -3.14 -0.47
N LYS A 104 29.09 -4.24 -1.22
CA LYS A 104 27.91 -4.82 -1.93
C LYS A 104 26.67 -5.06 -1.06
N GLU A 105 26.83 -5.12 0.26
CA GLU A 105 25.72 -5.18 1.24
C GLU A 105 25.05 -3.80 1.43
N ASP A 106 25.78 -2.70 1.30
CA ASP A 106 25.29 -1.32 1.37
C ASP A 106 24.56 -0.92 0.07
N GLU A 107 25.02 -1.39 -1.11
CA GLU A 107 24.27 -1.24 -2.37
C GLU A 107 22.88 -1.91 -2.27
N ARG A 108 22.79 -3.09 -1.66
CA ARG A 108 21.51 -3.77 -1.38
C ARG A 108 20.62 -3.01 -0.41
N ALA A 109 21.20 -2.35 0.60
CA ALA A 109 20.44 -1.53 1.54
C ALA A 109 19.84 -0.27 0.89
N CYS A 110 20.43 0.20 -0.22
CA CYS A 110 19.93 1.33 -1.01
C CYS A 110 18.99 0.90 -2.15
N HIS A 111 18.95 -0.38 -2.51
CA HIS A 111 17.91 -0.93 -3.37
C HIS A 111 16.62 -1.07 -2.57
N HIS A 112 15.56 -0.37 -3.02
CA HIS A 112 14.26 -0.32 -2.37
C HIS A 112 13.71 -1.73 -2.01
N PRO A 113 13.72 -2.13 -0.73
CA PRO A 113 13.33 -3.48 -0.33
C PRO A 113 11.87 -3.81 -0.65
N MET A 114 11.03 -2.79 -0.85
CA MET A 114 9.63 -2.95 -1.31
C MET A 114 9.48 -3.77 -2.60
N PHE A 115 10.53 -3.91 -3.42
CA PHE A 115 10.45 -4.61 -4.71
C PHE A 115 11.59 -5.60 -4.96
N THR A 116 12.39 -5.96 -3.94
CA THR A 116 13.59 -6.80 -4.13
C THR A 116 13.39 -8.27 -3.77
N ASP A 117 12.31 -8.62 -3.06
CA ASP A 117 12.10 -9.97 -2.52
C ASP A 117 11.07 -10.80 -3.30
N THR A 118 11.00 -10.58 -4.61
CA THR A 118 10.32 -11.54 -5.47
C THR A 118 11.34 -12.59 -5.86
N ASN A 119 11.07 -13.86 -5.53
CA ASN A 119 11.91 -14.98 -5.94
C ASN A 119 12.19 -14.84 -7.45
N ALA A 120 13.47 -14.81 -7.82
CA ALA A 120 13.98 -14.44 -9.15
C ALA A 120 13.63 -15.42 -10.29
N GLY A 121 12.51 -16.14 -10.19
CA GLY A 121 11.97 -17.05 -11.20
C GLY A 121 10.53 -16.74 -11.64
N ASP A 122 9.82 -15.81 -10.99
CA ASP A 122 8.43 -15.52 -11.34
C ASP A 122 8.34 -14.44 -12.41
N ALA A 123 7.61 -14.71 -13.49
CA ALA A 123 7.36 -13.78 -14.61
C ALA A 123 6.72 -12.44 -14.20
N PHE A 124 6.37 -12.31 -12.92
CA PHE A 124 5.69 -11.17 -12.31
C PHE A 124 6.52 -10.48 -11.22
N ALA A 125 7.77 -10.88 -11.03
CA ALA A 125 8.72 -10.16 -10.17
C ALA A 125 8.76 -8.68 -10.58
N GLY A 126 8.16 -7.77 -9.82
CA GLY A 126 8.09 -6.34 -10.17
C GLY A 126 6.83 -5.90 -10.94
N ALA A 127 5.82 -6.75 -11.07
CA ALA A 127 4.50 -6.41 -11.54
C ALA A 127 3.49 -6.34 -10.39
N GLY A 128 2.35 -5.71 -10.61
CA GLY A 128 1.31 -5.68 -9.57
C GLY A 128 0.15 -4.75 -9.84
N LEU A 129 -0.52 -4.37 -8.76
CA LEU A 129 -1.69 -3.50 -8.75
C LEU A 129 -1.43 -2.23 -7.96
N ILE A 130 -1.91 -1.10 -8.48
CA ILE A 130 -2.12 0.11 -7.70
C ILE A 130 -3.56 0.07 -7.20
N LEU A 131 -3.71 0.05 -5.88
CA LEU A 131 -4.97 0.01 -5.17
C LEU A 131 -5.46 1.41 -4.83
N ARG A 132 -6.77 1.53 -4.64
CA ARG A 132 -7.48 2.75 -4.26
C ARG A 132 -7.61 2.81 -2.74
N PRO A 133 -6.74 3.54 -2.01
CA PRO A 133 -6.62 3.38 -0.56
C PRO A 133 -7.91 3.74 0.20
N GLY A 134 -8.67 4.74 -0.29
CA GLY A 134 -9.96 5.15 0.29
C GLY A 134 -11.12 4.18 0.03
N SER A 135 -10.92 3.15 -0.79
CA SER A 135 -11.89 2.07 -1.05
C SER A 135 -11.36 0.72 -0.58
N THR A 136 -10.06 0.57 -0.37
CA THR A 136 -9.45 -0.67 0.08
C THR A 136 -9.80 -0.95 1.54
N PRO A 137 -10.46 -2.08 1.84
CA PRO A 137 -10.81 -2.46 3.20
C PRO A 137 -9.56 -3.00 3.93
N LEU A 138 -8.81 -2.09 4.55
CA LEU A 138 -7.64 -2.47 5.35
C LEU A 138 -8.09 -3.13 6.64
N LYS A 139 -7.58 -4.35 6.89
CA LYS A 139 -7.71 -4.99 8.20
C LYS A 139 -6.81 -4.26 9.18
N CYS A 140 -5.53 -4.14 8.83
CA CYS A 140 -4.46 -3.64 9.67
C CYS A 140 -3.31 -3.11 8.81
N GLY A 141 -2.35 -2.44 9.42
CA GLY A 141 -1.01 -2.37 8.83
C GLY A 141 0.11 -2.59 9.85
N LYS A 142 1.34 -2.62 9.36
CA LYS A 142 2.54 -3.00 10.11
C LYS A 142 3.78 -2.25 9.64
N ALA A 143 4.76 -2.24 10.54
CA ALA A 143 6.07 -1.63 10.36
C ALA A 143 7.14 -2.54 9.73
N GLY A 144 6.84 -3.81 9.46
CA GLY A 144 7.75 -4.80 8.89
C GLY A 144 7.00 -5.84 8.07
N ASP A 145 7.74 -6.79 7.49
CA ASP A 145 7.18 -7.93 6.74
C ASP A 145 6.54 -8.93 7.71
N SER A 146 5.37 -9.42 7.34
CA SER A 146 4.70 -10.49 8.08
C SER A 146 4.07 -11.56 7.20
N GLY A 147 4.44 -11.59 5.93
CA GLY A 147 3.92 -12.55 4.96
C GLY A 147 2.39 -12.47 4.84
N GLY A 148 1.81 -11.27 4.93
CA GLY A 148 0.38 -11.07 4.72
C GLY A 148 -0.53 -11.57 5.85
N HIS A 149 -0.01 -11.97 7.00
CA HIS A 149 -0.82 -12.55 8.08
C HIS A 149 -0.61 -11.84 9.43
N CYS A 150 -1.70 -11.31 10.01
CA CYS A 150 -1.76 -11.08 11.45
C CYS A 150 -3.09 -11.45 12.09
N SER A 151 -3.01 -11.57 13.41
CA SER A 151 -4.13 -11.76 14.31
C SER A 151 -5.36 -10.93 13.95
N SER A 152 -6.54 -11.47 14.26
CA SER A 152 -7.85 -10.79 14.16
C SER A 152 -7.96 -9.48 14.97
N PHE A 153 -6.95 -9.15 15.77
CA PHE A 153 -6.86 -7.96 16.59
C PHE A 153 -5.64 -7.13 16.20
N CYS A 154 -5.87 -5.85 15.93
CA CYS A 154 -4.79 -4.87 15.71
C CYS A 154 -4.89 -3.80 16.80
N PRO A 155 -3.84 -3.59 17.59
CA PRO A 155 -3.88 -2.62 18.67
C PRO A 155 -3.96 -1.20 18.09
N SER A 156 -4.50 -0.28 18.88
CA SER A 156 -4.44 1.14 18.52
C SER A 156 -3.09 1.72 18.88
N LEU A 157 -2.55 2.57 18.02
CA LEU A 157 -1.36 3.35 18.37
C LEU A 157 -1.78 4.61 19.14
N PRO A 158 -1.13 4.93 20.27
CA PRO A 158 -1.32 6.21 20.91
C PRO A 158 -0.90 7.34 19.96
N PRO A 159 -1.67 8.44 19.85
CA PRO A 159 -1.43 9.51 18.89
C PRO A 159 -0.13 10.28 19.15
N ASN A 160 0.35 10.31 20.40
CA ASN A 160 1.40 11.21 20.87
C ASN A 160 2.56 10.53 21.60
N GLU A 161 2.61 9.20 21.68
CA GLU A 161 3.85 8.60 22.18
C GLU A 161 4.89 8.72 21.08
N ASP A 162 5.92 9.50 21.35
CA ASP A 162 7.27 9.29 20.82
C ASP A 162 7.74 7.91 21.30
N VAL A 163 7.06 6.83 20.87
CA VAL A 163 7.65 5.51 20.82
C VAL A 163 8.76 5.66 19.81
N THR A 164 9.90 6.12 20.30
CA THR A 164 11.09 6.23 19.51
C THR A 164 11.36 4.82 19.01
N PHE A 165 11.44 4.64 17.71
CA PHE A 165 12.11 3.47 17.10
C PHE A 165 13.55 3.27 17.63
N ASP A 166 14.01 4.11 18.57
CA ASP A 166 15.31 4.10 19.25
C ASP A 166 15.38 3.11 20.42
N THR A 167 14.25 2.71 21.01
CA THR A 167 14.24 1.78 22.14
C THR A 167 13.94 0.33 21.74
N VAL A 168 13.59 0.09 20.47
CA VAL A 168 13.37 -1.27 19.94
C VAL A 168 14.68 -1.76 19.36
N ASN A 169 15.22 -2.83 19.93
CA ASN A 169 16.49 -3.43 19.54
C ASN A 169 16.42 -3.84 18.06
N MET A 170 17.14 -3.11 17.21
CA MET A 170 17.00 -3.07 15.74
C MET A 170 17.37 -4.36 14.97
N TRP A 171 17.73 -5.44 15.66
CA TRP A 171 18.05 -6.73 15.03
C TRP A 171 16.85 -7.69 14.97
N ASP A 172 15.82 -7.43 15.78
CA ASP A 172 14.46 -7.79 15.43
C ASP A 172 13.95 -6.57 14.64
N HIS A 173 13.66 -6.71 13.36
CA HIS A 173 12.94 -5.66 12.63
C HIS A 173 11.78 -5.21 13.53
N PRO A 174 11.63 -3.90 13.84
CA PRO A 174 10.51 -3.45 14.64
C PRO A 174 9.23 -3.69 13.83
N GLY A 175 8.66 -4.89 13.95
CA GLY A 175 7.54 -5.30 13.10
C GLY A 175 7.57 -6.71 12.52
N ASP A 176 8.63 -7.52 12.65
CA ASP A 176 8.53 -8.93 12.23
C ASP A 176 7.50 -9.64 13.13
N GLY A 177 6.45 -10.16 12.51
CA GLY A 177 5.30 -10.76 13.19
C GLY A 177 4.17 -9.77 13.53
N CYS A 178 3.30 -10.12 14.49
CA CYS A 178 2.05 -9.39 14.74
C CYS A 178 2.16 -8.25 15.77
N GLY A 179 3.29 -8.15 16.47
CA GLY A 179 3.43 -7.34 17.70
C GLY A 179 3.34 -5.83 17.52
N GLN A 180 3.60 -5.31 16.31
CA GLN A 180 3.53 -3.87 15.99
C GLN A 180 2.45 -3.53 14.96
N SER A 181 1.42 -4.37 14.87
CA SER A 181 0.27 -4.08 14.02
C SER A 181 -0.45 -2.82 14.51
N TRP A 182 -1.06 -2.06 13.62
CA TRP A 182 -1.81 -0.87 13.95
C TRP A 182 -3.16 -0.86 13.25
N LYS A 183 -4.18 -0.23 13.87
CA LYS A 183 -5.52 -0.14 13.28
C LYS A 183 -5.55 0.89 12.16
N PRO A 184 -6.33 0.68 11.08
CA PRO A 184 -6.57 1.64 10.01
C PRO A 184 -6.57 3.12 10.44
N LYS A 185 -7.40 3.49 11.42
CA LYS A 185 -7.51 4.87 11.94
C LYS A 185 -6.20 5.50 12.46
N ASP A 186 -5.19 4.71 12.79
CA ASP A 186 -3.92 5.12 13.40
C ASP A 186 -2.77 5.21 12.37
N ILE A 187 -3.10 5.10 11.08
CA ILE A 187 -2.15 5.16 9.97
C ILE A 187 -1.35 6.46 9.88
N GLY A 188 -1.96 7.62 10.12
CA GLY A 188 -1.27 8.92 10.02
C GLY A 188 -0.11 9.00 11.00
N PRO A 189 -0.34 8.74 12.31
CA PRO A 189 0.74 8.57 13.28
C PRO A 189 1.80 7.54 12.86
N TYR A 190 1.40 6.38 12.34
CA TYR A 190 2.34 5.36 11.87
C TYR A 190 3.24 5.85 10.74
N LEU A 191 2.65 6.33 9.65
CA LEU A 191 3.39 6.80 8.48
C LEU A 191 4.35 7.93 8.88
N LYS A 192 3.94 8.83 9.80
CA LYS A 192 4.78 9.93 10.26
C LYS A 192 6.02 9.42 11.01
N ARG A 193 5.84 8.37 11.82
CA ARG A 193 6.96 7.70 12.50
C ARG A 193 7.87 6.99 11.51
N LEU A 194 7.29 6.27 10.53
CA LEU A 194 8.03 5.60 9.47
C LEU A 194 8.89 6.59 8.68
N ALA A 195 8.30 7.67 8.15
CA ALA A 195 9.01 8.67 7.37
C ALA A 195 10.15 9.33 8.18
N LYS A 196 9.90 9.70 9.44
CA LYS A 196 10.96 10.21 10.34
C LYS A 196 12.11 9.21 10.51
N TRP A 197 11.78 7.94 10.70
CA TRP A 197 12.78 6.88 10.85
C TRP A 197 13.58 6.67 9.56
N GLN A 198 12.90 6.63 8.40
CA GLN A 198 13.49 6.39 7.08
C GLN A 198 14.49 7.50 6.73
N VAL A 199 14.11 8.76 6.97
CA VAL A 199 15.00 9.93 6.82
C VAL A 199 16.21 9.81 7.74
N ARG A 200 16.01 9.49 9.02
CA ARG A 200 17.11 9.40 10.00
C ARG A 200 18.07 8.25 9.73
N LYS A 201 17.57 7.11 9.27
CA LYS A 201 18.37 5.92 8.95
C LYS A 201 18.90 5.92 7.52
N ASN A 202 18.55 6.94 6.73
CA ASN A 202 18.86 7.01 5.31
C ASN A 202 18.48 5.72 4.56
N ARG A 203 17.29 5.19 4.85
CA ARG A 203 16.82 3.90 4.33
C ARG A 203 15.33 3.97 4.03
N LEU A 204 14.92 3.54 2.84
CA LEU A 204 13.51 3.25 2.57
C LEU A 204 13.22 1.81 2.97
N GLU A 205 12.17 1.60 3.73
CA GLU A 205 11.74 0.27 4.20
C GLU A 205 10.33 -0.04 3.74
N HIS A 206 10.05 -1.34 3.73
CA HIS A 206 8.72 -1.86 3.53
C HIS A 206 7.76 -1.34 4.62
N ASN A 207 6.53 -1.10 4.21
CA ASN A 207 5.38 -0.97 5.09
C ASN A 207 4.33 -1.95 4.60
N GLU A 208 3.66 -2.60 5.53
CA GLU A 208 2.71 -3.66 5.18
C GLU A 208 1.30 -3.22 5.54
N PHE A 209 0.40 -3.32 4.59
CA PHE A 209 -1.02 -3.04 4.71
C PHE A 209 -1.77 -4.30 4.35
N ILE A 210 -2.48 -4.85 5.33
CA ILE A 210 -3.18 -6.12 5.19
C ILE A 210 -4.59 -5.85 4.68
N VAL A 211 -4.90 -6.35 3.49
CA VAL A 211 -6.23 -6.30 2.90
C VAL A 211 -6.89 -7.66 3.08
N GLY A 212 -8.09 -7.65 3.68
CA GLY A 212 -8.86 -8.87 3.89
C GLY A 212 -9.25 -9.53 2.58
N ARG A 213 -9.09 -10.86 2.40
CA ARG A 213 -9.51 -11.55 1.16
C ARG A 213 -10.95 -11.25 0.75
N ASP A 214 -11.90 -11.34 1.70
CA ASP A 214 -13.32 -11.05 1.42
C ASP A 214 -13.53 -9.60 0.98
N GLY A 215 -12.76 -8.69 1.62
CA GLY A 215 -12.73 -7.28 1.26
C GLY A 215 -12.14 -7.06 -0.13
N TRP A 216 -11.05 -7.75 -0.46
CA TRP A 216 -10.39 -7.72 -1.75
C TRP A 216 -11.33 -8.23 -2.86
N ASN A 217 -11.66 -9.52 -2.82
CA ASN A 217 -12.44 -10.18 -3.87
C ASN A 217 -13.86 -9.61 -3.98
N GLY A 218 -14.49 -9.24 -2.85
CA GLY A 218 -15.85 -8.70 -2.82
C GLY A 218 -16.00 -7.28 -3.36
N HIS A 219 -14.89 -6.54 -3.54
CA HIS A 219 -14.93 -5.15 -4.00
C HIS A 219 -14.25 -4.92 -5.36
N LEU A 220 -13.66 -5.95 -5.97
CA LEU A 220 -13.22 -5.87 -7.37
C LEU A 220 -14.40 -5.54 -8.30
N PRO A 221 -14.19 -4.74 -9.36
CA PRO A 221 -12.91 -4.14 -9.76
C PRO A 221 -12.59 -2.82 -9.04
N ARG A 222 -13.48 -2.31 -8.19
CA ARG A 222 -13.45 -0.94 -7.64
C ARG A 222 -12.25 -0.63 -6.74
N LEU A 223 -11.47 -1.64 -6.37
CA LEU A 223 -10.24 -1.46 -5.60
C LEU A 223 -9.03 -1.12 -6.44
N VAL A 224 -9.05 -1.40 -7.74
CA VAL A 224 -7.88 -1.25 -8.62
C VAL A 224 -7.95 0.09 -9.33
N ASP A 225 -6.89 0.87 -9.21
CA ASP A 225 -6.67 2.10 -9.96
C ASP A 225 -5.79 1.87 -11.20
N ALA A 226 -4.83 0.94 -11.16
CA ALA A 226 -3.97 0.63 -12.29
C ALA A 226 -3.32 -0.76 -12.12
N PHE A 227 -2.90 -1.35 -13.24
CA PHE A 227 -1.87 -2.39 -13.24
C PHE A 227 -0.52 -1.70 -13.44
N PHE A 228 0.54 -2.22 -12.83
CA PHE A 228 1.88 -1.68 -13.05
C PHE A 228 2.91 -2.76 -13.38
N ILE A 229 3.95 -2.34 -14.07
CA ILE A 229 5.21 -3.07 -14.23
C ILE A 229 6.36 -2.14 -13.84
N ARG A 230 7.33 -2.62 -13.08
CA ARG A 230 8.52 -1.83 -12.73
C ARG A 230 9.35 -1.58 -13.99
N ARG A 231 9.93 -0.37 -14.11
CA ARG A 231 10.87 -0.07 -15.20
C ARG A 231 11.96 -1.14 -15.29
N GLY A 232 12.20 -1.62 -16.52
CA GLY A 232 13.21 -2.64 -16.82
C GLY A 232 12.73 -4.08 -16.71
N PHE A 233 11.45 -4.32 -16.43
CA PHE A 233 10.84 -5.65 -16.40
C PHE A 233 10.01 -5.94 -17.64
N ASP A 234 9.85 -7.23 -17.96
CA ASP A 234 9.03 -7.66 -19.10
C ASP A 234 7.54 -7.46 -18.80
N ALA A 235 6.88 -6.69 -19.66
CA ALA A 235 5.48 -6.34 -19.52
C ALA A 235 4.52 -7.39 -20.09
N ALA A 236 4.99 -8.38 -20.87
CA ALA A 236 4.13 -9.26 -21.65
C ALA A 236 3.12 -10.04 -20.80
N ALA A 237 3.60 -10.77 -19.78
CA ALA A 237 2.74 -11.57 -18.91
C ALA A 237 1.76 -10.70 -18.10
N THR A 238 2.23 -9.55 -17.62
CA THR A 238 1.39 -8.60 -16.87
C THR A 238 0.34 -7.94 -17.75
N ARG A 239 0.66 -7.65 -19.02
CA ARG A 239 -0.29 -7.12 -20.01
C ARG A 239 -1.41 -8.12 -20.26
N GLU A 240 -1.08 -9.41 -20.40
CA GLU A 240 -2.09 -10.46 -20.54
C GLU A 240 -3.04 -10.51 -19.34
N GLN A 241 -2.51 -10.37 -18.11
CA GLN A 241 -3.34 -10.31 -16.91
C GLN A 241 -4.23 -9.07 -16.90
N HIS A 242 -3.69 -7.91 -17.26
CA HIS A 242 -4.45 -6.66 -17.37
C HIS A 242 -5.60 -6.77 -18.38
N GLU A 243 -5.36 -7.31 -19.58
CA GLU A 243 -6.38 -7.53 -20.62
C GLU A 243 -7.51 -8.45 -20.13
N LYS A 244 -7.15 -9.55 -19.45
CA LYS A 244 -8.15 -10.45 -18.84
C LYS A 244 -8.97 -9.76 -17.76
N PHE A 245 -8.35 -8.91 -16.94
CA PHE A 245 -9.05 -8.13 -15.93
C PHE A 245 -10.07 -7.17 -16.56
N LEU A 246 -9.64 -6.39 -17.56
CA LEU A 246 -10.51 -5.47 -18.28
C LEU A 246 -11.69 -6.20 -18.93
N GLN A 247 -11.42 -7.34 -19.59
CA GLN A 247 -12.44 -8.17 -20.21
C GLN A 247 -13.44 -8.72 -19.19
N LYS A 248 -12.95 -9.26 -18.06
CA LYS A 248 -13.79 -9.86 -17.01
C LYS A 248 -14.80 -8.87 -16.41
N TYR A 249 -14.38 -7.61 -16.26
CA TYR A 249 -15.17 -6.59 -15.58
C TYR A 249 -15.80 -5.54 -16.51
N ASP A 250 -15.71 -5.74 -17.84
CA ASP A 250 -16.22 -4.82 -18.86
C ASP A 250 -15.70 -3.38 -18.68
N LEU A 251 -14.38 -3.26 -18.49
CA LEU A 251 -13.68 -2.00 -18.25
C LEU A 251 -12.86 -1.57 -19.46
N ARG A 252 -12.61 -0.26 -19.57
CA ARG A 252 -11.70 0.31 -20.55
C ARG A 252 -10.32 0.51 -19.93
N GLU A 253 -9.32 0.64 -20.78
CA GLU A 253 -7.95 0.97 -20.36
C GLU A 253 -7.87 2.29 -19.58
N ALA A 254 -8.70 3.28 -19.90
CA ALA A 254 -8.77 4.54 -19.14
C ALA A 254 -9.35 4.38 -17.73
N ASP A 255 -10.11 3.30 -17.47
CA ASP A 255 -10.71 3.03 -16.16
C ASP A 255 -9.70 2.37 -15.22
N VAL A 256 -8.82 1.52 -15.78
CA VAL A 256 -7.69 0.89 -15.08
C VAL A 256 -6.50 0.85 -16.05
N PRO A 257 -5.63 1.89 -16.10
CA PRO A 257 -4.50 1.93 -17.00
C PRO A 257 -3.43 0.89 -16.65
N PHE A 258 -2.68 0.47 -17.67
CA PHE A 258 -1.42 -0.25 -17.49
C PHE A 258 -0.25 0.72 -17.58
N VAL A 259 0.59 0.75 -16.54
CA VAL A 259 1.63 1.76 -16.38
C VAL A 259 3.00 1.16 -16.10
N GLU A 260 4.05 1.83 -16.56
CA GLU A 260 5.39 1.65 -16.02
C GLU A 260 5.52 2.45 -14.72
N LEU A 261 6.03 1.80 -13.68
CA LEU A 261 6.38 2.41 -12.40
C LEU A 261 7.91 2.56 -12.28
N ASP A 262 8.35 3.80 -12.04
CA ASP A 262 9.71 4.15 -11.70
C ASP A 262 9.74 5.04 -10.45
N ILE A 263 10.02 4.42 -9.31
CA ILE A 263 10.11 5.13 -8.02
C ILE A 263 11.34 6.03 -7.90
N ALA A 264 12.32 5.96 -8.82
CA ALA A 264 13.40 6.93 -8.87
C ALA A 264 12.90 8.29 -9.42
N GLU A 265 11.78 8.31 -10.15
CA GLU A 265 11.16 9.51 -10.72
C GLU A 265 10.14 10.11 -9.74
N TRP A 266 10.62 10.64 -8.61
CA TRP A 266 9.81 11.11 -7.47
C TRP A 266 8.77 12.21 -7.77
N HIS A 267 8.83 12.85 -8.93
CA HIS A 267 7.80 13.80 -9.34
C HIS A 267 6.68 13.14 -10.16
N ASN A 268 7.00 12.11 -10.94
CA ASN A 268 6.10 11.46 -11.88
C ASN A 268 6.50 9.99 -12.03
N PRO A 269 6.26 9.15 -11.01
CA PRO A 269 6.73 7.77 -11.02
C PRO A 269 5.98 6.89 -12.02
N LEU A 270 4.83 7.33 -12.56
CA LEU A 270 4.01 6.54 -13.46
C LEU A 270 4.05 7.08 -14.90
N ARG A 271 4.19 6.16 -15.87
CA ARG A 271 4.11 6.44 -17.30
C ARG A 271 3.18 5.44 -18.00
N PRO A 272 2.34 5.85 -18.96
CA PRO A 272 1.58 4.90 -19.79
C PRO A 272 2.50 4.00 -20.63
N ILE A 273 2.10 2.76 -20.90
CA ILE A 273 2.82 1.78 -21.75
C ILE A 273 1.91 1.00 -22.69
#